data_AF-A0A2V8H2K0-F1
#
_entry.id   AF-A0A2V8H2K0-F1
#
_cell.length_a   1.000
_cell.length_b   1.000
_cell.length_c   1.000
_cell.angle_alpha   90.00
_cell.angle_beta   90.00
_cell.angle_gamma   90.00
#
_symmetry.space_group_name_H-M   'P 1'
#
loop_
_entity.id
_entity.type
_entity.pdbx_description
1 polymer ?
#
loop_
_entity_poly.entity_id
_entity_poly.type
_entity_poly.pdbx_seq_one_letter_code
_entity_poly.pdbx_strand_id
1 'polypeptide(L)'
;MRTSWIAVLATFLLFQSSPPAGLRFEVANLLQPSSGRLLVILAQSDRPDPRNTIGDAGTNASIILGRDVENLGANIRAVLDNRAAAFPIQKLDELPAGDYYVQALLASNRDLKSPNAPGNLYSNARRFHLDPRAGSTVQLELTKSIPAEEFPPENDFIKYVKIQSDLLSRFHGRPIYLRAGIILPKDYTVDENRRFPLRIHIGGYGARYTAVERLMGAGSDFRRMWLSSDTPRFIYVQLDGDGPYGDPYQVNSDNNGP
;
A
#
# COMPACT_ATOMS: atom_id res chain seq x y z
N MET A 1 -46.61 -72.33 -11.13
CA MET A 1 -45.62 -71.61 -11.95
C MET A 1 -45.63 -70.15 -11.54
N ARG A 2 -44.60 -69.68 -10.82
CA ARG A 2 -44.41 -68.26 -10.45
C ARG A 2 -42.95 -67.91 -10.74
N THR A 3 -42.74 -67.12 -11.78
CA THR A 3 -41.43 -66.62 -12.23
C THR A 3 -41.09 -65.34 -11.46
N SER A 4 -39.99 -65.38 -10.71
CA SER A 4 -39.43 -64.21 -10.03
C SER A 4 -38.34 -63.61 -10.92
N TRP A 5 -38.43 -62.32 -11.22
CA TRP A 5 -37.42 -61.56 -11.96
C TRP A 5 -36.52 -60.83 -10.96
N ILE A 6 -35.22 -61.08 -11.02
CA ILE A 6 -34.20 -60.35 -10.26
C ILE A 6 -33.73 -59.19 -11.15
N ALA A 7 -33.97 -57.96 -10.73
CA ALA A 7 -33.43 -56.76 -11.36
C ALA A 7 -32.05 -56.45 -10.77
N VAL A 8 -31.02 -56.45 -11.62
CA VAL A 8 -29.66 -56.04 -11.26
C VAL A 8 -29.56 -54.52 -11.49
N LEU A 9 -29.42 -53.75 -10.41
CA LEU A 9 -29.04 -52.34 -10.50
C LEU A 9 -27.53 -52.24 -10.71
N ALA A 10 -27.11 -51.76 -11.88
CA ALA A 10 -25.72 -51.39 -12.15
C ALA A 10 -25.47 -49.95 -11.70
N THR A 11 -24.67 -49.78 -10.65
CA THR A 11 -24.24 -48.47 -10.15
C THR A 11 -23.09 -47.95 -11.02
N PHE A 12 -23.36 -46.99 -11.91
CA PHE A 12 -22.31 -46.27 -12.61
C PHE A 12 -21.64 -45.26 -11.67
N LEU A 13 -20.42 -45.57 -11.24
CA LEU A 13 -19.51 -44.61 -10.60
C LEU A 13 -19.03 -43.63 -11.68
N LEU A 14 -19.70 -42.48 -11.78
CA LEU A 14 -19.19 -41.34 -12.53
C LEU A 14 -17.99 -40.78 -11.76
N PHE A 15 -16.77 -41.06 -12.25
CA PHE A 15 -15.59 -40.28 -11.88
C PHE A 15 -15.79 -38.87 -12.41
N GLN A 16 -16.28 -37.96 -11.56
CA GLN A 16 -16.16 -36.53 -11.82
C GLN A 16 -14.68 -36.18 -11.66
N SER A 17 -13.96 -36.07 -12.78
CA SER A 17 -12.69 -35.35 -12.78
C SER A 17 -12.99 -33.92 -12.35
N SER A 18 -12.54 -33.54 -11.16
CA SER A 18 -12.52 -32.13 -10.80
C SER A 18 -11.71 -31.40 -11.87
N PRO A 19 -12.19 -30.27 -12.43
CA PRO A 19 -11.40 -29.51 -13.38
C PRO A 19 -10.03 -29.21 -12.73
N PRO A 20 -8.93 -29.24 -13.50
CA PRO A 20 -7.62 -28.91 -12.94
C PRO A 20 -7.74 -27.53 -12.29
N ALA A 21 -7.41 -27.47 -10.99
CA ALA A 21 -7.51 -26.24 -10.23
C ALA A 21 -6.55 -25.23 -10.88
N GLY A 22 -7.08 -24.14 -11.44
CA GLY A 22 -6.26 -23.07 -12.03
C GLY A 22 -5.28 -22.48 -11.00
N LEU A 23 -4.30 -21.71 -11.50
CA LEU A 23 -3.34 -21.03 -10.63
C LEU A 23 -4.05 -20.26 -9.50
N ARG A 24 -3.58 -20.45 -8.27
CA ARG A 24 -4.08 -19.76 -7.08
C ARG A 24 -2.98 -19.44 -6.10
N PHE A 25 -3.19 -18.38 -5.33
CA PHE A 25 -2.32 -17.95 -4.25
C PHE A 25 -3.03 -18.13 -2.91
N GLU A 26 -2.41 -18.87 -2.01
CA GLU A 26 -2.89 -19.05 -0.64
C GLU A 26 -2.02 -18.25 0.32
N VAL A 27 -2.64 -17.31 1.02
CA VAL A 27 -1.94 -16.42 1.96
C VAL A 27 -2.42 -16.68 3.38
N ALA A 28 -1.50 -16.91 4.32
CA ALA A 28 -1.80 -16.76 5.76
C ALA A 28 -1.08 -15.57 6.35
N ASN A 29 -1.60 -15.15 7.49
CA ASN A 29 -0.98 -14.18 8.37
C ASN A 29 -0.40 -14.88 9.60
N LEU A 30 0.92 -14.88 9.76
CA LEU A 30 1.60 -15.45 10.94
C LEU A 30 1.76 -14.44 12.08
N LEU A 31 1.26 -13.22 11.90
CA LEU A 31 1.21 -12.17 12.91
C LEU A 31 -0.19 -12.11 13.54
N GLN A 32 -0.49 -11.03 14.25
CA GLN A 32 -1.82 -10.81 14.84
C GLN A 32 -2.91 -10.76 13.77
N PRO A 33 -4.05 -11.45 13.97
CA PRO A 33 -5.16 -11.44 13.02
C PRO A 33 -5.57 -10.03 12.61
N SER A 34 -5.78 -9.81 11.32
CA SER A 34 -6.03 -8.49 10.76
C SER A 34 -6.99 -8.54 9.57
N SER A 35 -7.73 -7.46 9.35
CA SER A 35 -8.62 -7.29 8.19
C SER A 35 -8.09 -6.18 7.30
N GLY A 36 -8.38 -6.25 6.01
CA GLY A 36 -7.94 -5.23 5.05
C GLY A 36 -8.01 -5.72 3.61
N ARG A 37 -7.33 -4.98 2.73
CA ARG A 37 -7.17 -5.38 1.33
C ARG A 37 -5.92 -6.23 1.17
N LEU A 38 -6.10 -7.51 0.86
CA LEU A 38 -5.00 -8.41 0.53
C LEU A 38 -4.66 -8.27 -0.94
N LEU A 39 -3.38 -8.00 -1.19
CA LEU A 39 -2.78 -7.87 -2.51
C LEU A 39 -1.71 -8.95 -2.70
N VAL A 40 -1.67 -9.52 -3.90
CA VAL A 40 -0.54 -10.35 -4.35
C VAL A 40 0.05 -9.69 -5.59
N ILE A 41 1.31 -9.30 -5.49
CA ILE A 41 2.04 -8.58 -6.52
C ILE A 41 2.97 -9.55 -7.24
N LEU A 42 2.90 -9.56 -8.56
CA LEU A 42 3.71 -10.36 -9.48
C LEU A 42 4.58 -9.40 -10.30
N ALA A 43 5.88 -9.36 -9.99
CA ALA A 43 6.86 -8.48 -10.62
C ALA A 43 7.92 -9.27 -11.39
N GLN A 44 8.54 -8.64 -12.39
CA GLN A 44 9.66 -9.22 -13.15
C GLN A 44 11.01 -9.10 -12.41
N SER A 45 11.07 -8.30 -11.36
CA SER A 45 12.25 -8.03 -10.53
C SER A 45 11.86 -8.00 -9.06
N ASP A 46 12.79 -8.36 -8.16
CA ASP A 46 12.68 -8.12 -6.71
C ASP A 46 13.34 -6.81 -6.28
N ARG A 47 13.78 -6.00 -7.24
CA ARG A 47 14.39 -4.68 -7.02
C ARG A 47 13.63 -3.60 -7.82
N PRO A 48 12.93 -2.67 -7.14
CA PRO A 48 12.63 -2.70 -5.70
C PRO A 48 11.75 -3.89 -5.32
N ASP A 49 11.56 -4.16 -4.02
CA ASP A 49 10.58 -5.15 -3.54
C ASP A 49 9.25 -5.01 -4.31
N PRO A 50 8.60 -6.10 -4.78
CA PRO A 50 7.40 -6.02 -5.61
C PRO A 50 6.28 -5.14 -5.04
N ARG A 51 6.04 -5.13 -3.71
CA ARG A 51 5.04 -4.24 -3.09
C ARG A 51 5.29 -2.74 -3.33
N ASN A 52 6.52 -2.35 -3.67
CA ASN A 52 6.90 -0.97 -3.95
C ASN A 52 6.75 -0.60 -5.44
N THR A 53 6.27 -1.51 -6.29
CA THR A 53 5.89 -1.22 -7.69
C THR A 53 4.39 -0.93 -7.83
N ILE A 54 3.63 -0.99 -6.73
CA ILE A 54 2.21 -0.62 -6.73
C ILE A 54 2.07 0.86 -7.11
N GLY A 55 1.34 1.12 -8.19
CA GLY A 55 1.16 2.46 -8.74
C GLY A 55 2.02 2.72 -9.98
N ASP A 56 2.97 1.84 -10.32
CA ASP A 56 3.69 1.91 -11.58
C ASP A 56 2.71 1.73 -12.75
N ALA A 57 2.92 2.52 -13.80
CA ALA A 57 2.09 2.50 -15.01
C ALA A 57 2.91 1.99 -16.22
N GLY A 58 2.19 1.63 -17.29
CA GLY A 58 2.77 1.18 -18.55
C GLY A 58 2.79 -0.34 -18.72
N THR A 59 3.35 -0.80 -19.83
CA THR A 59 3.31 -2.22 -20.25
C THR A 59 4.08 -3.16 -19.34
N ASN A 60 4.99 -2.61 -18.53
CA ASN A 60 5.85 -3.38 -17.62
C ASN A 60 5.41 -3.25 -16.15
N ALA A 61 4.24 -2.66 -15.90
CA ALA A 61 3.66 -2.59 -14.56
C ALA A 61 3.49 -4.00 -13.98
N SER A 62 3.71 -4.13 -12.68
CA SER A 62 3.52 -5.40 -12.00
C SER A 62 2.05 -5.81 -12.06
N ILE A 63 1.80 -7.11 -12.18
CA ILE A 63 0.45 -7.64 -12.12
C ILE A 63 0.06 -7.76 -10.64
N ILE A 64 -1.10 -7.23 -10.29
CA ILE A 64 -1.58 -7.19 -8.91
C ILE A 64 -2.95 -7.88 -8.86
N LEU A 65 -3.07 -8.88 -8.00
CA LEU A 65 -4.35 -9.46 -7.60
C LEU A 65 -4.79 -8.83 -6.29
N GLY A 66 -6.09 -8.59 -6.15
CA GLY A 66 -6.66 -7.98 -4.96
C GLY A 66 -7.97 -8.63 -4.51
N ARG A 67 -8.12 -8.79 -3.20
CA ARG A 67 -9.41 -9.07 -2.54
C ARG A 67 -9.42 -8.52 -1.13
N ASP A 68 -10.60 -8.23 -0.61
CA ASP A 68 -10.76 -7.90 0.79
C ASP A 68 -10.82 -9.18 1.63
N VAL A 69 -10.24 -9.12 2.83
CA VAL A 69 -10.19 -10.22 3.79
C VAL A 69 -10.54 -9.74 5.18
N GLU A 70 -11.19 -10.61 5.95
CA GLU A 70 -11.59 -10.34 7.33
C GLU A 70 -10.89 -11.31 8.28
N ASN A 71 -10.34 -10.78 9.37
CA ASN A 71 -9.73 -11.55 10.46
C ASN A 71 -8.70 -12.60 9.98
N LEU A 72 -7.87 -12.25 8.98
CA LEU A 72 -6.86 -13.14 8.43
C LEU A 72 -5.78 -13.39 9.50
N GLY A 73 -5.68 -14.64 9.95
CA GLY A 73 -4.70 -15.12 10.93
C GLY A 73 -4.07 -16.44 10.49
N ALA A 74 -3.30 -17.09 11.36
CA ALA A 74 -2.51 -18.28 10.99
C ALA A 74 -3.36 -19.49 10.57
N ASN A 75 -4.59 -19.59 11.10
CA ASN A 75 -5.52 -20.70 10.86
C ASN A 75 -6.48 -20.45 9.69
N ILE A 76 -6.42 -19.27 9.07
CA ILE A 76 -7.29 -18.88 7.95
C ILE A 76 -6.40 -18.62 6.75
N ARG A 77 -6.69 -19.30 5.63
CA ARG A 77 -6.00 -19.07 4.36
C ARG A 77 -6.90 -18.24 3.47
N ALA A 78 -6.42 -17.07 3.05
CA ALA A 78 -7.06 -16.30 1.99
C ALA A 78 -6.60 -16.84 0.63
N VAL A 79 -7.54 -17.04 -0.28
CA VAL A 79 -7.27 -17.55 -1.63
C VAL A 79 -7.44 -16.42 -2.65
N LEU A 80 -6.44 -16.14 -3.47
CA LEU A 80 -6.57 -15.33 -4.68
C LEU A 80 -6.45 -16.24 -5.89
N ASP A 81 -7.55 -16.45 -6.58
CA ASP A 81 -7.67 -17.23 -7.80
C ASP A 81 -8.28 -16.38 -8.91
N ASN A 82 -8.83 -17.00 -9.95
CA ASN A 82 -9.46 -16.30 -11.09
C ASN A 82 -10.68 -15.45 -10.73
N ARG A 83 -11.13 -15.45 -9.46
CA ARG A 83 -12.22 -14.61 -8.94
C ARG A 83 -11.71 -13.31 -8.30
N ALA A 84 -10.40 -13.20 -8.03
CA ALA A 84 -9.81 -11.99 -7.49
C ALA A 84 -9.83 -10.87 -8.55
N ALA A 85 -9.93 -9.62 -8.10
CA ALA A 85 -9.70 -8.50 -8.99
C ALA A 85 -8.24 -8.52 -9.46
N ALA A 86 -7.98 -8.21 -10.73
CA ALA A 86 -6.64 -8.19 -11.30
C ALA A 86 -6.39 -6.88 -12.05
N PHE A 87 -5.12 -6.49 -12.11
CA PHE A 87 -4.62 -5.38 -12.92
C PHE A 87 -3.17 -5.67 -13.33
N PRO A 88 -2.70 -5.28 -14.52
CA PRO A 88 -3.46 -4.70 -15.65
C PRO A 88 -4.25 -5.73 -16.48
N ILE A 89 -4.10 -7.02 -16.20
CA ILE A 89 -4.91 -8.09 -16.79
C ILE A 89 -6.31 -8.15 -16.17
N GLN A 90 -7.31 -8.68 -16.88
CA GLN A 90 -8.68 -8.76 -16.34
C GLN A 90 -8.87 -9.95 -15.40
N LYS A 91 -8.13 -11.04 -15.67
CA LYS A 91 -8.26 -12.32 -14.98
C LYS A 91 -6.91 -13.00 -14.83
N LEU A 92 -6.77 -13.85 -13.81
CA LEU A 92 -5.51 -14.55 -13.53
C LEU A 92 -5.15 -15.58 -14.61
N ASP A 93 -6.13 -16.14 -15.30
CA ASP A 93 -5.91 -17.04 -16.45
C ASP A 93 -5.26 -16.35 -17.67
N GLU A 94 -5.28 -15.02 -17.74
CA GLU A 94 -4.60 -14.21 -18.75
C GLU A 94 -3.12 -13.93 -18.42
N LEU A 95 -2.65 -14.31 -17.23
CA LEU A 95 -1.25 -14.12 -16.82
C LEU A 95 -0.32 -14.87 -17.81
N PRO A 96 0.62 -14.18 -18.47
CA PRO A 96 1.60 -14.84 -19.31
C PRO A 96 2.44 -15.82 -18.49
N ALA A 97 2.61 -17.04 -18.98
CA ALA A 97 3.47 -18.02 -18.32
C ALA A 97 4.92 -17.50 -18.26
N GLY A 98 5.59 -17.68 -17.13
CA GLY A 98 6.94 -17.18 -16.94
C GLY A 98 7.39 -17.14 -15.49
N ASP A 99 8.57 -16.57 -15.27
CA ASP A 99 9.12 -16.38 -13.94
C ASP A 99 8.70 -15.04 -13.35
N TYR A 100 8.22 -15.07 -12.10
CA TYR A 100 7.77 -13.87 -11.38
C TYR A 100 8.31 -13.87 -9.96
N TYR A 101 8.66 -12.67 -9.48
CA TYR A 101 8.81 -12.40 -8.06
C TYR A 101 7.43 -12.08 -7.48
N VAL A 102 7.02 -12.87 -6.52
CA VAL A 102 5.69 -12.82 -5.91
C VAL A 102 5.83 -12.32 -4.47
N GLN A 103 5.03 -11.33 -4.10
CA GLN A 103 4.96 -10.81 -2.74
C GLN A 103 3.50 -10.54 -2.35
N ALA A 104 3.14 -10.88 -1.11
CA ALA A 104 1.85 -10.52 -0.52
C ALA A 104 1.96 -9.26 0.33
N LEU A 105 0.93 -8.43 0.27
CA LEU A 105 0.73 -7.24 1.09
C LEU A 105 -0.71 -7.24 1.61
N LEU A 106 -0.90 -7.18 2.93
CA LEU A 106 -2.19 -6.88 3.54
C LEU A 106 -2.21 -5.40 3.93
N ALA A 107 -2.95 -4.62 3.16
CA ALA A 107 -3.18 -3.20 3.41
C ALA A 107 -4.31 -3.03 4.43
N SER A 108 -3.93 -2.92 5.71
CA SER A 108 -4.85 -2.77 6.85
C SER A 108 -4.95 -1.33 7.34
N ASN A 109 -3.98 -0.47 6.99
CA ASN A 109 -4.00 0.92 7.40
C ASN A 109 -5.16 1.67 6.71
N ARG A 110 -6.00 2.33 7.51
CA ARG A 110 -7.21 3.01 7.03
C ARG A 110 -6.99 4.49 6.74
N ASP A 111 -5.87 5.05 7.14
CA ASP A 111 -5.62 6.50 7.13
C ASP A 111 -4.59 6.92 6.09
N LEU A 112 -3.67 6.01 5.72
CA LEU A 112 -2.62 6.24 4.74
C LEU A 112 -2.72 5.21 3.62
N LYS A 113 -2.98 5.68 2.39
CA LYS A 113 -3.19 4.79 1.23
C LYS A 113 -1.86 4.50 0.54
N SER A 114 -0.96 3.84 1.28
CA SER A 114 0.40 3.51 0.84
C SER A 114 0.75 2.05 1.13
N PRO A 115 1.50 1.36 0.25
CA PRO A 115 2.08 0.05 0.55
C PRO A 115 2.99 0.05 1.79
N ASN A 116 3.54 1.21 2.13
CA ASN A 116 4.43 1.44 3.27
C ASN A 116 3.71 2.13 4.43
N ALA A 117 2.38 2.06 4.51
CA ALA A 117 1.65 2.59 5.66
C ALA A 117 1.87 1.74 6.93
N PRO A 118 2.04 2.35 8.11
CA PRO A 118 2.20 1.65 9.38
C PRO A 118 1.14 0.59 9.63
N GLY A 119 1.55 -0.56 10.16
CA GLY A 119 0.66 -1.67 10.48
C GLY A 119 0.24 -2.53 9.28
N ASN A 120 0.53 -2.13 8.05
CA ASN A 120 0.39 -3.04 6.91
C ASN A 120 1.31 -4.25 7.10
N LEU A 121 0.86 -5.42 6.65
CA LEU A 121 1.61 -6.66 6.78
C LEU A 121 2.10 -7.12 5.41
N TYR A 122 3.28 -7.74 5.33
CA TYR A 122 3.83 -8.19 4.06
C TYR A 122 4.65 -9.47 4.20
N SER A 123 4.77 -10.19 3.08
CA SER A 123 5.63 -11.36 2.96
C SER A 123 7.02 -10.98 2.44
N ASN A 124 7.96 -11.92 2.52
CA ASN A 124 9.15 -11.87 1.67
C ASN A 124 8.74 -12.01 0.20
N ALA A 125 9.50 -11.40 -0.71
CA ALA A 125 9.41 -11.66 -2.13
C ALA A 125 10.06 -13.02 -2.45
N ARG A 126 9.43 -13.83 -3.29
CA ARG A 126 9.97 -15.13 -3.72
C ARG A 126 9.74 -15.34 -5.20
N ARG A 127 10.70 -15.98 -5.88
CA ARG A 127 10.59 -16.30 -7.30
C ARG A 127 9.81 -17.60 -7.51
N PHE A 128 8.90 -17.60 -8.47
CA PHE A 128 8.13 -18.75 -8.91
C PHE A 128 8.04 -18.78 -10.44
N HIS A 129 7.99 -19.99 -10.99
CA HIS A 129 7.53 -20.19 -12.36
C HIS A 129 6.02 -20.36 -12.34
N LEU A 130 5.29 -19.46 -12.97
CA LEU A 130 3.83 -19.41 -12.97
C LEU A 130 3.30 -19.75 -14.36
N ASP A 131 2.35 -20.67 -14.43
CA ASP A 131 1.57 -20.97 -15.62
C ASP A 131 0.11 -21.22 -15.19
N PRO A 132 -0.83 -20.31 -15.53
CA PRO A 132 -2.23 -20.47 -15.18
C PRO A 132 -2.87 -21.74 -15.75
N ARG A 133 -2.36 -22.26 -16.87
CA ARG A 133 -2.88 -23.46 -17.54
C ARG A 133 -2.39 -24.74 -16.88
N ALA A 134 -1.22 -24.72 -16.26
CA ALA A 134 -0.68 -25.86 -15.53
C ALA A 134 -1.38 -26.10 -14.18
N GLY A 135 -2.00 -25.06 -13.61
CA GLY A 135 -2.79 -25.17 -12.38
C GLY A 135 -1.93 -25.47 -11.14
N SER A 136 -1.34 -24.43 -10.55
CA SER A 136 -0.48 -24.55 -9.36
C SER A 136 -1.01 -23.76 -8.16
N THR A 137 -0.58 -24.14 -6.96
CA THR A 137 -0.90 -23.42 -5.71
C THR A 137 0.38 -22.80 -5.16
N VAL A 138 0.40 -21.48 -5.05
CA VAL A 138 1.52 -20.71 -4.48
C VAL A 138 1.17 -20.31 -3.05
N GLN A 139 1.98 -20.74 -2.08
CA GLN A 139 1.78 -20.38 -0.68
C GLN A 139 2.65 -19.20 -0.27
N LEU A 140 2.03 -18.21 0.37
CA LEU A 140 2.66 -17.00 0.88
C LEU A 140 2.30 -16.79 2.35
N GLU A 141 3.21 -16.16 3.09
CA GLU A 141 3.05 -15.92 4.53
C GLU A 141 3.43 -14.48 4.86
N LEU A 142 2.47 -13.75 5.43
CA LEU A 142 2.71 -12.43 5.99
C LEU A 142 3.47 -12.62 7.30
N THR A 143 4.70 -12.11 7.33
CA THR A 143 5.65 -12.32 8.44
C THR A 143 6.26 -11.02 8.93
N LYS A 144 6.08 -9.93 8.19
CA LYS A 144 6.62 -8.61 8.52
C LYS A 144 5.48 -7.61 8.63
N SER A 145 5.63 -6.65 9.54
CA SER A 145 4.74 -5.50 9.69
C SER A 145 5.53 -4.23 9.39
N ILE A 146 4.90 -3.30 8.69
CA ILE A 146 5.45 -1.95 8.54
C ILE A 146 5.42 -1.28 9.91
N PRO A 147 6.55 -0.75 10.41
CA PRO A 147 6.62 -0.18 11.74
C PRO A 147 5.71 1.05 11.89
N ALA A 148 5.49 1.44 13.14
CA ALA A 148 4.88 2.73 13.44
C ALA A 148 5.67 3.85 12.74
N GLU A 149 4.94 4.89 12.34
CA GLU A 149 5.56 6.05 11.72
C GLU A 149 6.45 6.79 12.74
N GLU A 150 7.70 7.01 12.34
CA GLU A 150 8.65 7.86 13.02
C GLU A 150 8.98 9.07 12.14
N PHE A 151 9.22 10.22 12.76
CA PHE A 151 9.69 11.37 11.99
C PHE A 151 11.11 11.14 11.49
N PRO A 152 11.43 11.62 10.28
CA PRO A 152 12.82 11.76 9.90
C PRO A 152 13.57 12.65 10.90
N PRO A 153 14.91 12.48 11.02
CA PRO A 153 15.70 13.31 11.91
C PRO A 153 15.60 14.79 11.50
N GLU A 154 15.29 15.64 12.46
CA GLU A 154 15.32 17.09 12.28
C GLU A 154 16.74 17.63 12.16
N ASN A 155 16.87 18.84 11.64
CA ASN A 155 18.13 19.60 11.66
C ASN A 155 17.84 21.10 11.89
N ASP A 156 18.86 21.94 11.68
CA ASP A 156 18.76 23.39 11.88
C ASP A 156 17.71 24.05 10.97
N PHE A 157 17.42 23.45 9.81
CA PHE A 157 16.48 23.98 8.83
C PHE A 157 15.17 23.20 8.76
N ILE A 158 15.22 21.87 8.92
CA ILE A 158 14.05 21.01 8.73
C ILE A 158 13.48 20.64 10.09
N LYS A 159 12.18 20.92 10.26
CA LYS A 159 11.37 20.52 11.41
C LYS A 159 10.16 19.73 10.97
N TYR A 160 9.60 18.94 11.87
CA TYR A 160 8.38 18.17 11.63
C TYR A 160 7.34 18.41 12.71
N VAL A 161 6.08 18.31 12.30
CA VAL A 161 4.95 18.49 13.20
C VAL A 161 3.88 17.47 12.88
N LYS A 162 3.30 16.88 13.93
CA LYS A 162 2.17 15.94 13.87
C LYS A 162 1.17 16.37 14.91
N ILE A 163 -0.03 16.70 14.45
CA ILE A 163 -1.10 17.25 15.28
C ILE A 163 -2.31 16.36 15.09
N GLN A 164 -2.96 15.97 16.18
CA GLN A 164 -4.28 15.35 16.10
C GLN A 164 -5.31 16.42 15.74
N SER A 165 -6.09 16.19 14.68
CA SER A 165 -7.17 17.10 14.28
C SER A 165 -8.46 16.69 14.97
N ASP A 166 -8.98 17.54 15.86
CA ASP A 166 -10.26 17.30 16.53
C ASP A 166 -11.44 17.26 15.55
N LEU A 167 -11.41 18.11 14.52
CA LEU A 167 -12.46 18.18 13.49
C LEU A 167 -12.51 16.89 12.68
N LEU A 168 -11.37 16.47 12.15
CA LEU A 168 -11.28 15.25 11.36
C LEU A 168 -11.50 14.01 12.23
N SER A 169 -11.05 14.03 13.48
CA SER A 169 -11.26 12.90 14.39
C SER A 169 -12.74 12.68 14.70
N ARG A 170 -13.51 13.77 14.89
CA ARG A 170 -14.97 13.70 15.03
C ARG A 170 -15.65 13.20 13.75
N PHE A 171 -15.24 13.70 12.58
CA PHE A 171 -15.80 13.28 11.30
C PHE A 171 -15.57 11.78 11.01
N HIS A 172 -14.35 11.30 11.25
CA HIS A 172 -13.93 9.92 10.96
C HIS A 172 -14.26 8.90 12.06
N GLY A 173 -14.73 9.37 13.23
CA GLY A 173 -15.04 8.54 14.39
C GLY A 173 -13.83 7.87 15.06
N ARG A 174 -12.61 8.35 14.78
CA ARG A 174 -11.34 7.80 15.28
C ARG A 174 -10.24 8.89 15.24
N PRO A 175 -9.13 8.76 15.98
CA PRO A 175 -8.04 9.72 15.93
C PRO A 175 -7.47 9.90 14.51
N ILE A 176 -7.44 11.14 14.01
CA ILE A 176 -6.82 11.50 12.73
C ILE A 176 -5.69 12.50 12.99
N TYR A 177 -4.53 12.25 12.40
CA TYR A 177 -3.33 13.07 12.56
C TYR A 177 -2.96 13.76 11.25
N LEU A 178 -2.74 15.07 11.34
CA LEU A 178 -2.17 15.90 10.28
C LEU A 178 -0.66 16.00 10.48
N ARG A 179 0.08 16.07 9.36
CA ARG A 179 1.54 16.16 9.36
C ARG A 179 2.00 17.29 8.47
N ALA A 180 3.11 17.91 8.84
CA ALA A 180 3.81 18.84 7.97
C ALA A 180 5.32 18.79 8.18
N GLY A 181 6.04 19.04 7.08
CA GLY A 181 7.46 19.32 7.07
C GLY A 181 7.65 20.83 6.98
N ILE A 182 8.55 21.37 7.77
CA ILE A 182 8.80 22.81 7.87
C ILE A 182 10.23 23.08 7.45
N ILE A 183 10.45 24.08 6.61
CA ILE A 183 11.78 24.60 6.28
C ILE A 183 11.90 26.01 6.87
N LEU A 184 12.84 26.15 7.79
CA LEU A 184 13.16 27.39 8.48
C LEU A 184 14.11 28.26 7.63
N PRO A 185 14.04 29.59 7.77
CA PRO A 185 15.02 30.50 7.18
C PRO A 185 16.36 30.39 7.90
N LYS A 186 17.47 30.74 7.23
CA LYS A 186 18.82 30.60 7.79
C LYS A 186 19.13 31.44 9.03
N ASP A 187 18.33 32.48 9.27
CA ASP A 187 18.46 33.41 10.39
C ASP A 187 17.33 33.23 11.42
N TYR A 188 16.66 32.07 11.42
CA TYR A 188 15.54 31.78 12.32
C TYR A 188 15.89 31.92 13.80
N THR A 189 17.10 31.50 14.19
CA THR A 189 17.56 31.50 15.60
C THR A 189 18.27 32.78 16.03
N VAL A 190 18.41 33.78 15.14
CA VAL A 190 19.14 35.02 15.43
C VAL A 190 18.34 35.94 16.36
N ASP A 191 17.02 35.99 16.18
CA ASP A 191 16.09 36.76 17.01
C ASP A 191 14.81 35.96 17.20
N GLU A 192 14.63 35.40 18.40
CA GLU A 192 13.47 34.59 18.77
C GLU A 192 12.15 35.38 18.74
N ASN A 193 12.21 36.72 18.77
CA ASN A 193 11.03 37.57 18.67
C ASN A 193 10.66 37.89 17.21
N ARG A 194 11.55 37.64 16.26
CA ARG A 194 11.30 37.92 14.84
C ARG A 194 10.15 37.07 14.32
N ARG A 195 9.22 37.72 13.61
CA ARG A 195 8.14 37.06 12.89
C ARG A 195 8.53 36.89 11.42
N PHE A 196 8.21 35.73 10.88
CA PHE A 196 8.44 35.40 9.47
C PHE A 196 7.11 35.15 8.77
N PRO A 197 6.92 35.64 7.53
CA PRO A 197 5.78 35.25 6.72
C PRO A 197 5.79 33.73 6.43
N LEU A 198 4.60 33.15 6.33
CA LEU A 198 4.41 31.72 6.08
C LEU A 198 4.09 31.48 4.60
N ARG A 199 4.78 30.52 3.98
CA ARG A 199 4.44 29.97 2.67
C ARG A 199 3.97 28.53 2.86
N ILE A 200 2.66 28.31 2.75
CA ILE A 200 2.07 26.97 2.81
C ILE A 200 2.04 26.37 1.41
N HIS A 201 2.50 25.13 1.28
CA HIS A 201 2.40 24.35 0.07
C HIS A 201 1.49 23.14 0.28
N ILE A 202 0.37 23.18 -0.43
CA ILE A 202 -0.57 22.08 -0.59
C ILE A 202 -0.11 21.27 -1.80
N GLY A 203 0.25 20.00 -1.57
CA GLY A 203 0.69 19.11 -2.63
C GLY A 203 -0.47 18.40 -3.34
N GLY A 204 -0.18 17.82 -4.51
CA GLY A 204 -1.10 16.94 -5.24
C GLY A 204 -0.80 15.45 -4.97
N TYR A 205 -1.04 14.61 -5.98
CA TYR A 205 -0.91 13.16 -5.85
C TYR A 205 0.43 12.69 -5.30
N GLY A 206 0.39 11.90 -4.23
CA GLY A 206 1.56 11.33 -3.58
C GLY A 206 2.47 12.35 -2.88
N ALA A 207 2.03 13.60 -2.72
CA ALA A 207 2.82 14.60 -1.99
C ALA A 207 2.95 14.22 -0.52
N ARG A 208 4.18 14.10 -0.03
CA ARG A 208 4.47 13.80 1.36
C ARG A 208 5.11 14.99 2.05
N TYR A 209 4.81 15.14 3.34
CA TYR A 209 5.46 16.14 4.19
C TYR A 209 7.00 16.02 4.22
N THR A 210 7.53 14.81 3.99
CA THR A 210 8.97 14.53 3.90
C THR A 210 9.64 15.08 2.63
N ALA A 211 8.88 15.60 1.66
CA ALA A 211 9.44 16.22 0.47
C ALA A 211 10.39 17.40 0.77
N VAL A 212 10.29 17.99 1.97
CA VAL A 212 11.24 19.00 2.47
C VAL A 212 12.69 18.50 2.49
N GLU A 213 12.94 17.20 2.69
CA GLU A 213 14.29 16.63 2.67
C GLU A 213 14.91 16.72 1.28
N ARG A 214 14.12 16.43 0.24
CA ARG A 214 14.57 16.59 -1.15
C ARG A 214 14.77 18.06 -1.51
N LEU A 215 13.86 18.94 -1.08
CA LEU A 215 14.00 20.39 -1.31
C LEU A 215 15.26 20.94 -0.66
N MET A 216 15.59 20.50 0.55
CA MET A 216 16.79 20.89 1.29
C MET A 216 17.96 19.92 1.11
N GLY A 217 17.90 19.04 0.12
CA GLY A 217 18.98 18.12 -0.21
C GLY A 217 20.23 18.86 -0.70
N ALA A 218 21.40 18.25 -0.52
CA ALA A 218 22.64 18.76 -1.08
C ALA A 218 22.50 18.88 -2.61
N GLY A 219 22.89 20.02 -3.18
CA GLY A 219 22.80 20.25 -4.63
C GLY A 219 21.42 20.68 -5.15
N SER A 220 20.39 20.76 -4.30
CA SER A 220 19.06 21.27 -4.70
C SER A 220 19.09 22.77 -5.03
N ASP A 221 18.49 23.16 -6.15
CA ASP A 221 18.25 24.58 -6.50
C ASP A 221 17.45 25.31 -5.43
N PHE A 222 16.44 24.63 -4.88
CA PHE A 222 15.63 25.19 -3.81
C PHE A 222 16.50 25.56 -2.61
N ARG A 223 17.39 24.65 -2.17
CA ARG A 223 18.29 24.92 -1.04
C ARG A 223 19.22 26.11 -1.32
N ARG A 224 19.81 26.18 -2.53
CA ARG A 224 20.70 27.29 -2.92
C ARG A 224 19.98 28.63 -2.83
N MET A 225 18.79 28.70 -3.44
CA MET A 225 17.94 29.89 -3.37
C MET A 225 17.58 30.20 -1.91
N TRP A 226 17.02 29.24 -1.17
CA TRP A 226 16.51 29.44 0.19
C TRP A 226 17.56 29.99 1.17
N LEU A 227 18.82 29.59 1.01
CA LEU A 227 19.94 30.03 1.85
C LEU A 227 20.67 31.27 1.32
N SER A 228 20.30 31.80 0.15
CA SER A 228 20.94 32.98 -0.43
C SER A 228 20.71 34.24 0.42
N SER A 229 21.63 35.21 0.34
CA SER A 229 21.52 36.48 1.05
C SER A 229 20.34 37.33 0.55
N ASP A 230 20.05 37.28 -0.76
CA ASP A 230 19.03 38.06 -1.45
C ASP A 230 17.60 37.49 -1.32
N THR A 231 17.46 36.23 -0.92
CA THR A 231 16.14 35.59 -0.78
C THR A 231 15.43 36.11 0.47
N PRO A 232 14.19 36.63 0.37
CA PRO A 232 13.46 37.07 1.55
C PRO A 232 13.19 35.90 2.50
N ARG A 233 13.10 36.19 3.80
CA ARG A 233 12.97 35.13 4.82
C ARG A 233 11.51 34.75 5.01
N PHE A 234 11.22 33.47 4.77
CA PHE A 234 9.92 32.85 4.98
C PHE A 234 10.10 31.60 5.84
N ILE A 235 9.02 31.15 6.47
CA ILE A 235 8.88 29.76 6.88
C ILE A 235 8.10 29.05 5.78
N TYR A 236 8.63 27.94 5.27
CA TYR A 236 7.93 27.11 4.30
C TYR A 236 7.31 25.89 4.99
N VAL A 237 6.05 25.61 4.69
CA VAL A 237 5.31 24.47 5.26
C VAL A 237 4.83 23.58 4.12
N GLN A 238 5.36 22.37 4.07
CA GLN A 238 4.90 21.28 3.21
C GLN A 238 3.88 20.46 3.98
N LEU A 239 2.62 20.50 3.56
CA LEU A 239 1.59 19.67 4.14
C LEU A 239 1.65 18.23 3.58
N ASP A 240 1.22 17.26 4.39
CA ASP A 240 1.10 15.86 3.98
C ASP A 240 -0.18 15.63 3.17
N GLY A 241 -0.02 15.16 1.93
CA GLY A 241 -1.13 14.91 1.01
C GLY A 241 -1.67 13.48 1.06
N ASP A 242 -1.23 12.65 2.01
CA ASP A 242 -1.74 11.27 2.14
C ASP A 242 -3.00 11.23 3.02
N GLY A 243 -3.95 10.39 2.64
CA GLY A 243 -5.24 10.28 3.31
C GLY A 243 -5.96 8.96 3.01
N PRO A 244 -7.11 8.72 3.69
CA PRO A 244 -7.80 7.43 3.68
C PRO A 244 -8.31 7.02 2.29
N TYR A 245 -8.64 8.00 1.43
CA TYR A 245 -9.25 7.75 0.13
C TYR A 245 -8.32 7.98 -1.07
N GLY A 246 -7.04 8.24 -0.83
CA GLY A 246 -6.10 8.79 -1.81
C GLY A 246 -5.73 10.20 -1.40
N ASP A 247 -5.47 11.10 -2.34
CA ASP A 247 -4.98 12.43 -2.00
C ASP A 247 -6.09 13.36 -1.52
N PRO A 248 -6.11 13.77 -0.25
CA PRO A 248 -6.75 15.00 0.12
C PRO A 248 -5.92 16.15 -0.44
N TYR A 249 -6.51 16.97 -1.32
CA TYR A 249 -5.98 18.31 -1.63
C TYR A 249 -6.00 19.27 -0.41
N GLN A 250 -6.07 18.73 0.82
CA GLN A 250 -6.36 19.44 2.08
C GLN A 250 -7.55 20.40 1.92
N VAL A 251 -8.57 19.92 1.20
CA VAL A 251 -9.82 20.63 0.94
C VAL A 251 -10.98 19.92 1.63
N ASN A 252 -11.91 20.72 2.12
CA ASN A 252 -13.14 20.26 2.72
C ASN A 252 -13.95 19.47 1.68
N SER A 253 -14.40 18.27 2.04
CA SER A 253 -15.27 17.48 1.18
C SER A 253 -16.10 16.48 1.97
N ASP A 254 -17.18 16.01 1.37
CA ASP A 254 -18.07 14.99 1.96
C ASP A 254 -17.36 13.66 2.23
N ASN A 255 -16.25 13.39 1.54
CA ASN A 255 -15.50 12.14 1.69
C ASN A 255 -14.32 12.30 2.66
N ASN A 256 -13.59 13.42 2.61
CA ASN A 256 -12.36 13.59 3.38
C ASN A 256 -12.61 14.26 4.74
N GLY A 257 -13.72 14.98 4.89
CA GLY A 257 -14.07 15.74 6.09
C GLY A 257 -13.87 17.25 5.93
N PRO A 258 -14.12 18.01 7.02
CA PRO A 258 -13.97 19.46 7.06
C PRO A 258 -12.52 19.95 7.11
#